data_AF-A0A1V6HPN9-F1
#
_entry.id   AF-A0A1V6HPN9-F1
#
_cell.length_a   1.000
_cell.length_b   1.000
_cell.length_c   1.000
_cell.angle_alpha   90.00
_cell.angle_beta   90.00
_cell.angle_gamma   90.00
#
_symmetry.space_group_name_H-M   'P 1'
#
loop_
_entity.id
_entity.type
_entity.pdbx_description
1 polymer ?
#
loop_
_entity_poly.entity_id
_entity_poly.type
_entity_poly.pdbx_seq_one_letter_code
_entity_poly.pdbx_strand_id
1 'polypeptide(L)'
;MRRFVALTLIFAFTSLGCYNTYYIDRGQLAELQVVPETGKATVTDSKSKAVQVDDDTKLFVRSEGGKRYQLTPFNFTMTESQLVASDRDYILDMTELKEMAEVDHMSRWKTGLLIGGGVAVFATIVGLIAWASATSGSSE
;
A
#
# COMPACT_ATOMS: atom_id res chain seq x y z
N MET A 1 -1.87 32.53 -11.58
CA MET A 1 -2.47 31.99 -10.34
C MET A 1 -3.33 30.74 -10.57
N ARG A 2 -4.37 30.77 -11.43
CA ARG A 2 -5.29 29.62 -11.66
C ARG A 2 -4.59 28.29 -12.04
N ARG A 3 -3.54 28.35 -12.88
CA ARG A 3 -2.77 27.16 -13.30
C ARG A 3 -1.94 26.52 -12.18
N PHE A 4 -1.47 27.32 -11.21
CA PHE A 4 -0.71 26.82 -10.07
C PHE A 4 -1.61 26.09 -9.07
N VAL A 5 -2.82 26.61 -8.81
CA VAL A 5 -3.79 25.96 -7.91
C VAL A 5 -4.21 24.58 -8.44
N ALA A 6 -4.43 24.46 -9.75
CA ALA A 6 -4.77 23.17 -10.37
C ALA A 6 -3.64 22.13 -10.23
N LEU A 7 -2.39 22.55 -10.40
CA LEU A 7 -1.21 21.68 -10.22
C LEU A 7 -1.04 21.23 -8.77
N THR A 8 -1.23 22.14 -7.80
CA THR A 8 -1.12 21.79 -6.37
C THR A 8 -2.22 20.82 -5.94
N LEU A 9 -3.44 20.98 -6.45
CA LEU A 9 -4.54 20.03 -6.19
C LEU A 9 -4.22 18.65 -6.74
N ILE A 10 -3.80 18.54 -8.00
CA ILE A 10 -3.44 17.25 -8.61
C ILE A 10 -2.32 16.55 -7.82
N PHE A 11 -1.30 17.29 -7.40
CA PHE A 11 -0.17 16.74 -6.65
C PHE A 11 -0.56 16.27 -5.23
N ALA A 12 -1.53 16.93 -4.59
CA ALA A 12 -2.03 16.51 -3.28
C ALA A 12 -2.77 15.17 -3.35
N PHE A 13 -3.52 14.91 -4.43
CA PHE A 13 -4.27 13.66 -4.60
C PHE A 13 -3.40 12.43 -4.92
N THR A 14 -2.23 12.60 -5.53
CA THR A 14 -1.35 11.47 -5.90
C THR A 14 -0.49 10.95 -4.75
N SER A 15 -0.32 11.72 -3.67
CA SER A 15 0.53 11.34 -2.53
C SER A 15 -0.16 10.44 -1.49
N LEU A 16 -1.49 10.26 -1.59
CA LEU A 16 -2.25 9.40 -0.69
C LEU A 16 -2.20 7.95 -1.19
N GLY A 17 -1.19 7.21 -0.75
CA GLY A 17 -1.14 5.76 -0.94
C GLY A 17 -2.42 5.10 -0.39
N CYS A 18 -3.10 4.32 -1.22
CA CYS A 18 -4.37 3.67 -0.87
C CYS A 18 -4.19 2.42 0.01
N TYR A 19 -3.03 2.26 0.65
CA TYR A 19 -2.72 1.11 1.48
C TYR A 19 -2.73 1.49 2.97
N ASN A 20 -3.10 0.51 3.78
CA ASN A 20 -2.87 0.49 5.22
C ASN A 20 -1.78 -0.56 5.48
N THR A 21 -0.69 -0.12 6.10
CA THR A 21 0.40 -1.01 6.53
C THR A 21 0.17 -1.42 7.98
N TYR A 22 0.18 -2.73 8.21
CA TYR A 22 0.11 -3.36 9.53
C TYR A 22 1.47 -3.98 9.84
N TYR A 23 1.87 -3.98 11.10
CA TYR A 23 3.18 -4.45 11.54
C TYR A 23 3.04 -5.72 12.38
N ILE A 24 3.49 -6.84 11.85
CA ILE A 24 3.41 -8.12 12.55
C ILE A 24 4.80 -8.48 13.10
N ASP A 25 4.86 -9.09 14.27
CA ASP A 25 6.12 -9.58 14.83
C ASP A 25 6.61 -10.86 14.12
N ARG A 26 7.82 -11.30 14.43
CA ARG A 26 8.43 -12.50 13.83
C ARG A 26 7.65 -13.77 14.13
N GLY A 27 7.01 -13.90 15.28
CA GLY A 27 6.17 -15.05 15.61
C GLY A 27 4.97 -15.14 14.67
N GLN A 28 4.27 -14.01 14.49
CA GLN A 28 3.16 -13.90 13.54
C GLN A 28 3.61 -14.07 12.08
N LEU A 29 4.78 -13.56 11.70
CA LEU A 29 5.36 -13.81 10.38
C LEU A 29 5.64 -15.30 10.17
N ALA A 30 6.10 -16.02 11.20
CA ALA A 30 6.41 -17.43 11.08
C ALA A 30 5.18 -18.28 10.75
N GLU A 31 3.99 -17.88 11.24
CA GLU A 31 2.71 -18.51 10.90
C GLU A 31 2.39 -18.41 9.39
N LEU A 32 2.88 -17.36 8.71
CA LEU A 32 2.66 -17.14 7.28
C LEU A 32 3.59 -17.95 6.38
N GLN A 33 4.41 -18.85 6.92
CA GLN A 33 5.21 -19.80 6.13
C GLN A 33 4.39 -21.00 5.66
N VAL A 34 3.29 -21.32 6.35
CA VAL A 34 2.49 -22.52 6.10
C VAL A 34 1.16 -22.12 5.48
N VAL A 35 0.82 -22.72 4.33
CA VAL A 35 -0.48 -22.51 3.68
C VAL A 35 -1.58 -23.10 4.56
N PRO A 36 -2.55 -22.29 5.04
CA PRO A 36 -3.71 -22.81 5.77
C PRO A 36 -4.69 -23.50 4.82
N GLU A 37 -5.48 -24.46 5.30
CA GLU A 37 -6.45 -25.20 4.48
C GLU A 37 -7.49 -24.31 3.77
N THR A 38 -7.80 -23.16 4.37
CA THR A 38 -8.73 -22.16 3.82
C THR A 38 -8.10 -21.23 2.77
N GLY A 39 -6.78 -21.32 2.56
CA GLY A 39 -6.01 -20.37 1.75
C GLY A 39 -5.87 -18.98 2.37
N LYS A 40 -6.33 -18.78 3.61
CA LYS A 40 -6.25 -17.50 4.32
C LYS A 40 -5.80 -17.68 5.77
N ALA A 41 -4.75 -16.97 6.15
CA ALA A 41 -4.28 -16.89 7.52
C ALA A 41 -4.83 -15.63 8.20
N THR A 42 -4.93 -15.63 9.53
CA THR A 42 -5.23 -14.42 10.30
C THR A 42 -4.12 -14.22 11.32
N VAL A 43 -3.40 -13.11 11.19
CA VAL A 43 -2.31 -12.71 12.07
C VAL A 43 -2.69 -11.46 12.85
N THR A 44 -2.02 -11.23 13.96
CA THR A 44 -2.26 -10.07 14.83
C THR A 44 -1.17 -9.02 14.63
N ASP A 45 -1.58 -7.80 14.28
CA ASP A 45 -0.70 -6.63 14.23
C ASP A 45 -0.26 -6.22 15.64
N SER A 46 0.87 -5.52 15.73
CA SER A 46 1.43 -4.84 16.91
C SER A 46 0.41 -4.02 17.73
N LYS A 47 -0.69 -3.59 17.11
CA LYS A 47 -1.82 -2.86 17.73
C LYS A 47 -3.00 -3.76 18.12
N SER A 48 -2.75 -5.07 18.27
CA SER A 48 -3.76 -6.10 18.58
C SER A 48 -4.93 -6.15 17.59
N LYS A 49 -4.68 -5.83 16.32
CA LYS A 49 -5.68 -5.91 15.25
C LYS A 49 -5.51 -7.21 14.49
N ALA A 50 -6.60 -7.94 14.30
CA ALA A 50 -6.61 -9.09 13.40
C ALA A 50 -6.49 -8.62 11.95
N VAL A 51 -5.53 -9.19 11.23
CA VAL A 51 -5.23 -8.93 9.83
C VAL A 51 -5.31 -10.26 9.09
N GLN A 52 -6.22 -10.35 8.13
CA GLN A 52 -6.30 -11.50 7.25
C GLN A 52 -5.21 -11.41 6.19
N VAL A 53 -4.54 -12.51 5.88
CA VAL A 53 -3.48 -12.62 4.87
C VAL A 53 -3.84 -13.77 3.94
N ASP A 54 -3.80 -13.51 2.65
CA ASP A 54 -3.97 -14.48 1.57
C ASP A 54 -2.81 -14.38 0.55
N ASP A 55 -2.84 -15.22 -0.48
CA ASP A 55 -1.76 -15.30 -1.50
C ASP A 55 -1.52 -13.97 -2.23
N ASP A 56 -2.54 -13.11 -2.34
CA ASP A 56 -2.49 -11.81 -3.01
C ASP A 56 -2.03 -10.68 -2.07
N THR A 57 -1.94 -10.97 -0.77
CA THR A 57 -1.58 -9.98 0.23
C THR A 57 -0.11 -9.59 0.13
N LYS A 58 0.16 -8.29 0.10
CA LYS A 58 1.52 -7.76 -0.01
C LYS A 58 2.22 -7.82 1.34
N LEU A 59 3.11 -8.79 1.50
CA LEU A 59 3.94 -8.97 2.68
C LEU A 59 5.35 -8.43 2.43
N PHE A 60 5.96 -7.80 3.43
CA PHE A 60 7.32 -7.29 3.33
C PHE A 60 8.11 -7.47 4.62
N VAL A 61 9.42 -7.59 4.48
CA VAL A 61 10.39 -7.41 5.56
C VAL A 61 11.30 -6.24 5.23
N ARG A 62 11.86 -5.59 6.24
CA ARG A 62 12.72 -4.42 6.04
C ARG A 62 14.08 -4.67 6.66
N SER A 63 15.15 -4.30 5.98
CA SER A 63 16.48 -4.29 6.59
C SER A 63 16.63 -3.12 7.57
N GLU A 64 17.59 -3.22 8.47
CA GLU A 64 18.00 -2.10 9.34
C GLU A 64 18.42 -0.87 8.53
N GLY A 65 19.06 -1.08 7.37
CA GLY A 65 19.38 -0.04 6.39
C GLY A 65 18.16 0.56 5.66
N GLY A 66 16.94 0.11 5.96
CA GLY A 66 15.68 0.67 5.46
C GLY A 66 15.18 0.09 4.14
N LYS A 67 15.92 -0.82 3.51
CA LYS A 67 15.51 -1.47 2.26
C LYS A 67 14.34 -2.41 2.51
N ARG A 68 13.31 -2.32 1.68
CA ARG A 68 12.09 -3.12 1.78
C ARG A 68 12.18 -4.30 0.82
N TYR A 69 11.97 -5.51 1.32
CA TYR A 69 11.97 -6.75 0.56
C TYR A 69 10.56 -7.33 0.56
N GLN A 70 10.01 -7.60 -0.62
CA GLN A 70 8.68 -8.18 -0.75
C GLN A 70 8.73 -9.69 -0.62
N LEU A 71 7.91 -10.25 0.26
CA LEU A 71 7.71 -11.69 0.37
C LEU A 71 6.38 -12.08 -0.24
N THR A 72 6.29 -13.33 -0.68
CA THR A 72 5.02 -13.94 -1.07
C THR A 72 4.54 -14.76 0.12
N PRO A 73 3.33 -14.50 0.66
CA PRO A 73 2.77 -15.30 1.74
C PRO A 73 2.83 -16.79 1.41
N PHE A 74 3.15 -17.60 2.42
CA PHE A 74 3.22 -19.06 2.34
C PHE A 74 4.26 -19.64 1.36
N ASN A 75 5.16 -18.79 0.82
CA ASN A 75 6.21 -19.20 -0.11
C ASN A 75 7.59 -18.68 0.34
N PHE A 76 7.84 -18.73 1.65
CA PHE A 76 9.15 -18.43 2.22
C PHE A 76 9.40 -19.34 3.42
N THR A 77 10.67 -19.47 3.77
CA THR A 77 11.12 -20.21 4.95
C THR A 77 11.97 -19.30 5.81
N MET A 78 11.68 -19.26 7.10
CA MET A 78 12.35 -18.43 8.10
C MET A 78 12.87 -19.33 9.22
N THR A 79 14.17 -19.26 9.42
CA THR A 79 14.89 -19.87 10.54
C THR A 79 15.32 -18.77 11.52
N GLU A 80 16.00 -19.14 12.59
CA GLU A 80 16.51 -18.16 13.57
C GLU A 80 17.53 -17.18 12.96
N SER A 81 18.29 -17.62 11.95
CA SER A 81 19.37 -16.85 11.35
C SER A 81 19.07 -16.34 9.94
N GLN A 82 18.15 -16.97 9.21
CA GLN A 82 17.93 -16.65 7.80
C GLN A 82 16.45 -16.66 7.41
N LEU A 83 16.11 -15.75 6.50
CA LEU A 83 14.86 -15.75 5.77
C LEU A 83 15.14 -16.00 4.30
N VAL A 84 14.57 -17.07 3.77
CA VAL A 84 14.75 -17.52 2.39
C VAL A 84 13.41 -17.46 1.66
N ALA A 85 13.35 -16.71 0.56
CA ALA A 85 12.19 -16.67 -0.33
C ALA A 85 12.62 -17.13 -1.72
N SER A 86 12.32 -18.39 -2.05
CA SER A 86 12.81 -19.03 -3.29
C SER A 86 12.18 -18.45 -4.55
N ASP A 87 10.98 -17.89 -4.46
CA ASP A 87 10.27 -17.30 -5.59
C ASP A 87 10.80 -15.91 -5.97
N ARG A 88 11.54 -15.28 -5.05
CA ARG A 88 12.08 -13.92 -5.19
C ARG A 88 13.61 -13.89 -5.22
N ASP A 89 14.26 -15.05 -5.13
CA ASP A 89 15.71 -15.21 -5.00
C ASP A 89 16.31 -14.45 -3.79
N TYR A 90 15.63 -14.47 -2.65
CA TYR A 90 16.11 -13.82 -1.43
C TYR A 90 16.70 -14.83 -0.45
N ILE A 91 17.88 -14.51 0.05
CA ILE A 91 18.46 -15.07 1.26
C ILE A 91 18.86 -13.87 2.10
N LEU A 92 18.12 -13.62 3.17
CA LEU A 92 18.27 -12.47 4.05
C LEU A 92 18.74 -12.94 5.42
N ASP A 93 19.72 -12.26 5.99
CA ASP A 93 20.14 -12.51 7.37
C ASP A 93 19.11 -11.90 8.33
N MET A 94 18.59 -12.70 9.26
CA MET A 94 17.59 -12.27 10.25
C MET A 94 18.13 -11.21 11.22
N THR A 95 19.44 -11.09 11.38
CA THR A 95 20.07 -10.07 12.23
C THR A 95 20.12 -8.70 11.55
N GLU A 96 20.07 -8.66 10.21
CA GLU A 96 20.04 -7.42 9.42
C GLU A 96 18.61 -6.96 9.10
N LEU A 97 17.60 -7.73 9.51
CA LEU A 97 16.19 -7.42 9.35
C LEU A 97 15.60 -6.83 10.62
N LYS A 98 14.73 -5.84 10.45
CA LYS A 98 13.91 -5.28 11.52
C LYS A 98 13.05 -6.37 12.16
N GLU A 99 12.72 -6.17 13.43
CA GLU A 99 11.93 -7.13 14.20
C GLU A 99 10.50 -7.32 13.67
N MET A 100 9.95 -6.31 12.99
CA MET A 100 8.59 -6.34 12.46
C MET A 100 8.55 -6.49 10.95
N ALA A 101 7.64 -7.33 10.48
CA ALA A 101 7.24 -7.41 9.08
C ALA A 101 6.03 -6.51 8.81
N GLU A 102 5.86 -6.13 7.55
CA GLU A 102 4.83 -5.22 7.08
C GLU A 102 3.82 -5.97 6.21
N VAL A 103 2.53 -5.84 6.53
CA VAL A 103 1.42 -6.35 5.71
C VAL A 103 0.66 -5.17 5.14
N ASP A 104 0.66 -5.01 3.83
CA ASP A 104 -0.04 -3.92 3.15
C ASP A 104 -1.40 -4.39 2.64
N HIS A 105 -2.47 -3.75 3.12
CA HIS A 105 -3.84 -3.94 2.63
C HIS A 105 -4.38 -2.71 1.94
N MET A 106 -5.01 -2.92 0.79
CA MET A 106 -5.68 -1.83 0.10
C MET A 106 -6.90 -1.37 0.91
N SER A 107 -6.90 -0.10 1.32
CA SER A 107 -8.03 0.54 1.98
C SER A 107 -9.07 0.93 0.94
N ARG A 108 -10.13 0.12 0.82
CA ARG A 108 -11.27 0.39 -0.08
C ARG A 108 -11.86 1.78 0.10
N TRP A 109 -11.90 2.28 1.34
CA TRP A 109 -12.40 3.62 1.64
C TRP A 109 -11.50 4.71 1.08
N LYS A 110 -10.19 4.64 1.33
CA LYS A 110 -9.22 5.60 0.77
C LYS A 110 -9.24 5.56 -0.76
N THR A 111 -9.25 4.35 -1.34
CA THR A 111 -9.36 4.16 -2.79
C THR A 111 -10.63 4.79 -3.34
N GLY A 112 -11.78 4.49 -2.75
CA GLY A 112 -13.08 5.01 -3.18
C GLY A 112 -13.17 6.53 -3.07
N LEU A 113 -12.66 7.11 -1.98
CA LEU A 113 -12.59 8.56 -1.81
C LEU A 113 -11.68 9.22 -2.85
N LEU A 114 -10.55 8.60 -3.17
CA LEU A 114 -9.61 9.13 -4.17
C LEU A 114 -10.21 9.08 -5.58
N ILE A 115 -10.87 7.97 -5.94
CA ILE A 115 -11.58 7.85 -7.23
C ILE A 115 -12.74 8.87 -7.30
N GLY A 116 -13.62 8.88 -6.29
CA GLY A 116 -14.78 9.77 -6.26
C GLY A 116 -14.39 11.25 -6.20
N GLY A 117 -13.43 11.60 -5.35
CA GLY A 117 -12.88 12.95 -5.22
C GLY A 117 -12.15 13.40 -6.49
N GLY A 118 -11.37 12.51 -7.11
CA GLY A 118 -10.68 12.79 -8.37
C GLY A 118 -11.65 13.16 -9.50
N VAL A 119 -12.74 12.41 -9.65
CA VAL A 119 -13.78 12.70 -10.65
C VAL A 119 -14.45 14.06 -10.39
N ALA A 120 -14.79 14.36 -9.14
CA ALA A 120 -15.41 15.64 -8.78
C ALA A 120 -14.46 16.82 -9.08
N VAL A 121 -13.20 16.73 -8.69
CA VAL A 121 -12.18 17.77 -8.97
C VAL A 121 -12.03 17.98 -10.48
N PHE A 122 -11.92 16.89 -11.24
CA PHE A 122 -11.80 16.95 -12.69
C PHE A 122 -13.03 17.63 -13.34
N ALA A 123 -14.25 17.21 -12.95
CA ALA A 123 -15.49 17.80 -13.46
C ALA A 123 -15.57 19.30 -13.15
N THR A 124 -15.13 19.72 -11.97
CA THR A 124 -15.12 21.13 -11.55
C THR A 124 -14.14 21.94 -12.41
N ILE A 125 -12.95 21.40 -12.68
CA ILE A 125 -11.94 22.06 -13.54
C ILE A 125 -12.47 22.20 -14.96
N VAL A 126 -13.02 21.14 -15.55
CA VAL A 126 -13.59 21.17 -16.90
C VAL A 126 -14.76 22.16 -16.99
N GLY A 127 -15.66 22.15 -16.01
CA GLY A 127 -16.78 23.09 -15.93
C GLY A 127 -16.31 24.54 -15.86
N LEU A 128 -15.27 24.83 -15.06
CA LEU A 128 -14.69 26.18 -14.97
C LEU A 128 -14.03 26.62 -16.28
N ILE A 129 -13.38 25.71 -17.02
CA ILE A 129 -12.78 26.01 -18.33
C ILE A 129 -13.87 26.27 -19.37
N ALA A 130 -14.91 25.44 -19.41
CA ALA A 130 -16.04 25.59 -20.31
C ALA A 130 -16.82 26.91 -20.04
N TRP A 131 -17.06 27.23 -18.76
CA TRP A 131 -17.70 28.49 -18.38
C TRP A 131 -16.83 29.71 -18.76
N ALA A 132 -15.52 29.67 -18.46
CA ALA A 132 -14.62 30.75 -18.81
C ALA A 132 -14.56 31.00 -20.34
N SER A 133 -14.51 29.93 -21.14
CA SER A 133 -14.49 30.02 -22.60
C SER A 133 -15.80 30.53 -23.19
N ALA A 134 -16.95 30.15 -22.63
CA ALA A 134 -18.25 30.68 -23.02
C ALA A 134 -18.38 32.19 -22.72
N THR A 135 -17.85 32.65 -21.58
CA THR A 135 -17.93 34.07 -21.19
C THR A 135 -16.91 34.96 -21.90
N SER A 136 -15.81 34.41 -22.45
CA SER A 136 -14.82 35.17 -23.23
C SER A 136 -15.18 35.33 -24.71
N GLY A 137 -16.22 34.66 -25.20
CA GLY A 137 -16.67 34.72 -26.59
C GLY A 137 -17.87 35.64 -26.85
N SER A 138 -18.39 36.35 -25.84
CA SER A 138 -19.59 37.20 -25.97
C SER A 138 -19.29 38.71 -26.12
N SER A 139 -18.09 39.06 -26.60
CA SER A 139 -17.74 40.44 -26.94
C SER A 139 -17.33 40.53 -28.40
N GLU A 140 -18.31 40.38 -29.28
CA GLU A 140 -18.37 40.99 -30.62
C GLU A 140 -19.77 41.58 -30.81
#